data_AF-A0AAV0XD45-F1
#
_entry.id   AF-A0AAV0XD45-F1
#
_cell.length_a   1.000
_cell.length_b   1.000
_cell.length_c   1.000
_cell.angle_alpha   90.00
_cell.angle_beta   90.00
_cell.angle_gamma   90.00
#
_symmetry.space_group_name_H-M   'P 1'
#
loop_
_entity.id
_entity.type
_entity.pdbx_description
1 polymer ?
#
loop_
_entity_poly.entity_id
_entity_poly.type
_entity_poly.pdbx_seq_one_letter_code
_entity_poly.pdbx_strand_id
1 'polypeptide(L)'
;MLLKGTLSDLIHFCFEVYTEMVRSPKYIKKEDVLLMFRRNSMKMCKLGNAEEYDKSFVDFVMTEVDKDRDNRIPLEDFRKAVQENVAWLQFLGQILPSYSQKEIFSRLFTERPYVNNIESTAALIEVFCSNGSY
;
A
#
# COMPACT_ATOMS: atom_id res chain seq x y z
N MET A 1 -11.75 -6.15 -7.64
CA MET A 1 -11.39 -5.66 -6.30
C MET A 1 -10.44 -4.45 -6.35
N LEU A 2 -9.31 -4.48 -7.07
CA LEU A 2 -8.34 -3.36 -7.09
C LEU A 2 -8.85 -2.02 -7.66
N LEU A 3 -9.75 -2.07 -8.66
CA LEU A 3 -10.23 -0.88 -9.37
C LEU A 3 -11.52 -0.29 -8.79
N LYS A 4 -12.37 -1.13 -8.16
CA LYS A 4 -13.72 -0.76 -7.67
C LYS A 4 -14.13 -1.49 -6.37
N GLY A 5 -13.16 -1.95 -5.57
CA GLY A 5 -13.43 -2.66 -4.32
C GLY A 5 -13.91 -1.72 -3.22
N THR A 6 -14.65 -2.27 -2.24
CA THR A 6 -15.04 -1.52 -1.04
C THR A 6 -13.84 -1.33 -0.11
N LEU A 7 -13.94 -0.40 0.86
CA LEU A 7 -12.88 -0.23 1.86
C LEU A 7 -12.57 -1.54 2.61
N SER A 8 -13.60 -2.34 2.93
CA SER A 8 -13.44 -3.65 3.57
C SER A 8 -12.63 -4.62 2.70
N ASP A 9 -12.91 -4.65 1.40
CA ASP A 9 -12.18 -5.49 0.46
C ASP A 9 -10.71 -5.08 0.38
N LEU A 10 -10.46 -3.78 0.29
CA LEU A 10 -9.09 -3.25 0.24
C LEU A 10 -8.32 -3.53 1.53
N ILE A 11 -8.97 -3.43 2.70
CA ILE A 11 -8.35 -3.79 3.99
C ILE A 11 -7.91 -5.25 3.99
N HIS A 12 -8.79 -6.18 3.62
CA HIS A 12 -8.45 -7.60 3.57
C HIS A 12 -7.31 -7.88 2.60
N PHE A 13 -7.37 -7.29 1.40
CA PHE A 13 -6.34 -7.47 0.38
C PHE A 13 -4.98 -6.92 0.83
N CYS A 14 -4.93 -5.71 1.38
CA CYS A 14 -3.67 -5.13 1.87
C CYS A 14 -3.09 -5.96 3.03
N PHE A 15 -3.95 -6.40 3.95
CA PHE A 15 -3.52 -7.24 5.07
C PHE A 15 -2.96 -8.57 4.59
N GLU A 16 -3.63 -9.24 3.64
CA GLU A 16 -3.17 -10.49 3.04
C GLU A 16 -1.78 -10.33 2.40
N VAL A 17 -1.58 -9.27 1.62
CA VAL A 17 -0.27 -8.95 1.03
C VAL A 17 0.80 -8.76 2.11
N TYR A 18 0.50 -8.03 3.19
CA TYR A 18 1.43 -7.87 4.30
C TYR A 18 1.78 -9.20 4.98
N THR A 19 0.78 -10.02 5.29
CA THR A 19 0.98 -11.34 5.91
C THR A 19 1.78 -12.30 5.05
N GLU A 20 1.54 -12.30 3.73
CA GLU A 20 2.30 -13.11 2.77
C GLU A 20 3.75 -12.64 2.63
N MET A 21 3.99 -11.33 2.63
CA MET A 21 5.35 -10.76 2.57
C MET A 21 6.25 -11.17 3.74
N VAL A 22 5.66 -11.37 4.91
CA VAL A 22 6.38 -11.80 6.14
C VAL A 22 6.14 -13.26 6.49
N ARG A 23 5.43 -14.01 5.63
CA ARG A 23 5.11 -15.44 5.81
C ARG A 23 4.45 -15.74 7.16
N SER A 24 3.60 -14.83 7.63
CA SER A 24 2.87 -14.96 8.90
C SER A 24 1.37 -15.06 8.63
N PRO A 25 0.73 -16.21 8.88
CA PRO A 25 -0.64 -16.46 8.40
C PRO A 25 -1.76 -15.77 9.21
N LYS A 26 -1.46 -15.13 10.35
CA LYS A 26 -2.51 -14.69 11.29
C LYS A 26 -2.37 -13.27 11.85
N TYR A 27 -1.18 -12.70 11.83
CA TYR A 27 -0.90 -11.39 12.41
C TYR A 27 0.44 -10.86 11.92
N ILE A 28 0.61 -9.54 11.94
CA ILE A 28 1.87 -8.86 11.68
C ILE A 28 2.53 -8.58 13.02
N LYS A 29 3.77 -9.04 13.24
CA LYS A 29 4.49 -8.74 14.48
C LYS A 29 5.20 -7.40 14.41
N LYS A 30 5.60 -6.87 15.57
CA LYS A 30 6.50 -5.71 15.65
C LYS A 30 7.77 -5.88 14.80
N GLU A 31 8.38 -7.07 14.78
CA GLU A 31 9.59 -7.32 13.97
C GLU A 31 9.29 -7.30 12.46
N ASP A 32 8.09 -7.73 12.07
CA ASP A 32 7.62 -7.78 10.68
C ASP A 32 7.41 -6.36 10.12
N VAL A 33 6.90 -5.43 10.94
CA VAL A 33 6.77 -4.01 10.61
C VAL A 33 8.12 -3.41 10.23
N LEU A 34 9.16 -3.68 11.03
CA LEU A 34 10.51 -3.20 10.75
C LEU A 34 11.07 -3.78 9.44
N LEU A 35 10.89 -5.08 9.23
CA LEU A 35 11.35 -5.75 8.02
C LEU A 35 10.68 -5.17 6.76
N MET A 36 9.36 -4.96 6.80
CA MET A 36 8.61 -4.37 5.69
C MET A 36 8.99 -2.91 5.46
N PHE A 37 9.16 -2.13 6.53
CA PHE A 37 9.60 -0.74 6.44
C PHE A 37 10.96 -0.64 5.75
N ARG A 38 11.96 -1.44 6.18
CA ARG A 38 13.29 -1.46 5.56
C ARG A 38 13.26 -1.84 4.08
N ARG A 39 12.40 -2.80 3.70
CA ARG A 39 12.23 -3.21 2.29
C ARG A 39 11.64 -2.10 1.42
N ASN A 40 10.74 -1.29 1.97
CA ASN A 40 10.10 -0.19 1.24
C ASN A 40 10.91 1.11 1.32
N SER A 41 11.72 1.30 2.37
CA SER A 41 12.58 2.46 2.61
C SER A 41 13.91 2.44 1.82
N MET A 42 14.05 1.58 0.80
CA MET A 42 15.28 1.45 -0.04
C MET A 42 15.79 2.78 -0.65
N LYS A 43 15.02 3.86 -0.61
CA LYS A 43 15.41 5.20 -1.10
C LYS A 43 15.98 6.15 -0.04
N MET A 44 15.94 5.86 1.28
CA MET A 44 16.01 6.93 2.30
C MET A 44 17.16 6.92 3.33
N CYS A 45 18.15 6.01 3.31
CA CYS A 45 19.20 6.07 4.36
C CYS A 45 20.65 5.92 3.84
N LYS A 46 21.28 7.07 3.58
CA LYS A 46 22.75 7.26 3.64
C LYS A 46 23.16 8.20 4.80
N LEU A 47 22.29 8.43 5.79
CA LEU A 47 22.60 9.21 6.99
C LEU A 47 22.73 8.27 8.18
N GLY A 48 23.79 8.42 8.97
CA GLY A 48 24.26 7.49 10.00
C GLY A 48 23.32 7.21 11.20
N ASN A 49 22.03 7.54 11.12
CA ASN A 49 21.04 7.38 12.20
C ASN A 49 19.83 6.51 11.78
N ALA A 50 19.99 5.64 10.78
CA ALA A 50 18.91 4.81 10.24
C ALA A 50 18.21 3.94 11.31
N GLU A 51 18.95 3.43 12.30
CA GLU A 51 18.41 2.55 13.35
C GLU A 51 17.48 3.26 14.34
N GLU A 52 17.77 4.52 14.68
CA GLU A 52 16.93 5.31 15.58
C GLU A 52 15.61 5.68 14.91
N TYR A 53 15.67 6.01 13.62
CA TYR A 53 14.49 6.30 12.80
C TYR A 53 13.62 5.05 12.61
N ASP A 54 14.23 3.91 12.27
CA ASP A 54 13.59 2.61 12.19
C ASP A 54 12.83 2.26 13.47
N LYS A 55 13.49 2.43 14.63
CA LYS A 55 12.87 2.14 15.93
C LYS A 55 11.70 3.08 16.22
N SER A 56 11.89 4.38 15.99
CA SER A 56 10.87 5.40 16.22
C SER A 56 9.63 5.17 15.34
N PHE A 57 9.83 4.77 14.08
CA PHE A 57 8.74 4.45 13.17
C PHE A 57 7.97 3.21 13.63
N VAL A 58 8.68 2.14 14.01
CA VAL A 58 8.02 0.92 14.51
C VAL A 58 7.25 1.22 15.79
N ASP A 59 7.84 1.94 16.75
CA ASP A 59 7.18 2.29 18.00
C ASP A 59 5.92 3.17 17.76
N PHE A 60 5.97 4.08 16.78
CA PHE A 60 4.81 4.86 16.34
C PHE A 60 3.70 3.96 15.77
N VAL A 61 4.03 3.05 14.83
CA VAL A 61 3.06 2.11 14.26
C VAL A 61 2.39 1.27 15.35
N MET A 62 3.19 0.70 16.26
CA MET A 62 2.63 -0.14 17.33
C MET A 62 1.73 0.67 18.26
N THR A 63 2.08 1.91 18.58
CA THR A 63 1.25 2.76 19.45
C THR A 63 -0.11 3.07 18.82
N GLU A 64 -0.14 3.28 17.51
CA GLU A 64 -1.35 3.68 16.80
C GLU A 64 -2.25 2.50 16.42
N VAL A 65 -1.66 1.38 16.01
CA VAL A 65 -2.36 0.22 15.43
C VAL A 65 -2.58 -0.90 16.46
N ASP A 66 -1.60 -1.19 17.31
CA ASP A 66 -1.66 -2.22 18.36
C ASP A 66 -2.22 -1.61 19.66
N LYS A 67 -3.57 -1.58 19.74
CA LYS A 67 -4.28 -0.95 20.87
C LYS A 67 -4.18 -1.75 22.18
N ASP A 68 -3.98 -3.07 22.11
CA ASP A 68 -3.88 -3.94 23.30
C ASP A 68 -2.43 -4.18 23.77
N ARG A 69 -1.46 -3.68 22.99
CA ARG A 69 -0.02 -3.70 23.27
C ARG A 69 0.55 -5.12 23.37
N ASP A 70 -0.05 -6.07 22.64
CA ASP A 70 0.41 -7.45 22.61
C ASP A 70 1.60 -7.69 21.63
N ASN A 71 2.04 -6.63 20.96
CA ASN A 71 3.05 -6.59 19.91
C ASN A 71 2.66 -7.32 18.61
N ARG A 72 1.36 -7.48 18.36
CA ARG A 72 0.80 -8.15 17.20
C ARG A 72 -0.34 -7.31 16.63
N ILE A 73 -0.44 -7.33 15.31
CA ILE A 73 -1.51 -6.64 14.59
C ILE A 73 -2.32 -7.71 13.88
N PRO A 74 -3.41 -8.22 14.48
CA PRO A 74 -4.38 -9.04 13.78
C PRO A 74 -5.19 -8.19 12.80
N LEU A 75 -5.92 -8.85 11.90
CA LEU A 75 -6.75 -8.20 10.89
C LEU A 75 -7.76 -7.22 11.49
N GLU A 76 -8.32 -7.53 12.66
CA GLU A 76 -9.32 -6.66 13.29
C GLU A 76 -8.74 -5.33 13.79
N ASP A 77 -7.52 -5.33 14.31
CA ASP A 77 -6.89 -4.09 14.78
C ASP A 77 -6.36 -3.26 13.60
N PHE A 78 -5.85 -3.94 12.56
CA PHE A 78 -5.57 -3.28 11.28
C PHE A 78 -6.84 -2.64 10.69
N ARG A 79 -7.96 -3.36 10.68
CA ARG A 79 -9.26 -2.87 10.17
C ARG A 79 -9.72 -1.63 10.94
N LYS A 80 -9.66 -1.65 12.27
CA LYS A 80 -10.02 -0.50 13.11
C LYS A 80 -9.11 0.69 12.84
N ALA A 81 -7.79 0.48 12.78
CA ALA A 81 -6.84 1.56 12.49
C ALA A 81 -7.12 2.22 11.12
N VAL A 82 -7.41 1.42 10.08
CA VAL A 82 -7.76 1.93 8.75
C VAL A 82 -9.10 2.66 8.74
N GLN A 83 -10.06 2.23 9.55
CA GLN A 83 -11.35 2.90 9.70
C GLN A 83 -11.23 4.25 10.45
N GLU A 84 -10.34 4.33 11.43
CA GLU A 84 -9.98 5.58 12.11
C GLU A 84 -9.27 6.54 11.16
N ASN A 85 -8.30 6.02 10.38
CA ASN A 85 -7.57 6.80 9.39
C ASN A 85 -7.13 5.93 8.20
N VAL A 86 -7.65 6.27 7.02
CA VAL A 86 -7.36 5.54 5.76
C VAL A 86 -5.87 5.54 5.37
N ALA A 87 -5.07 6.46 5.92
CA ALA A 87 -3.62 6.47 5.72
C ALA A 87 -2.94 5.16 6.18
N TRP A 88 -3.52 4.46 7.15
CA TRP A 88 -3.03 3.15 7.62
C TRP A 88 -3.20 2.03 6.60
N LEU A 89 -3.95 2.21 5.50
CA LEU A 89 -4.17 1.15 4.52
C LEU A 89 -2.89 0.73 3.77
N GLN A 90 -1.94 1.66 3.62
CA GLN A 90 -0.72 1.48 2.83
C GLN A 90 0.54 1.97 3.57
N PHE A 91 0.52 1.98 4.90
CA PHE A 91 1.58 2.58 5.73
C PHE A 91 2.95 1.91 5.60
N LEU A 92 2.98 0.61 5.27
CA LEU A 92 4.23 -0.14 5.05
C LEU A 92 4.74 -0.05 3.61
N GLY A 93 4.03 0.64 2.72
CA GLY A 93 4.37 0.72 1.31
C GLY A 93 3.13 0.72 0.43
N GLN A 94 3.28 1.26 -0.77
CA GLN A 94 2.22 1.32 -1.76
C GLN A 94 1.92 -0.09 -2.30
N ILE A 95 0.71 -0.58 -2.04
CA ILE A 95 0.20 -1.87 -2.57
C ILE A 95 -0.80 -1.60 -3.70
N LEU A 96 -1.65 -0.60 -3.54
CA LEU A 96 -2.73 -0.27 -4.45
C LEU A 96 -2.21 0.69 -5.54
N PRO A 97 -2.72 0.54 -6.78
CA PRO A 97 -2.41 1.49 -7.83
C PRO A 97 -2.89 2.88 -7.44
N SER A 98 -2.12 3.89 -7.86
CA SER A 98 -2.49 5.30 -7.64
C SER A 98 -3.81 5.62 -8.34
N TYR A 99 -4.46 6.70 -7.93
CA TYR A 99 -5.70 7.15 -8.57
C TYR A 99 -5.52 7.30 -10.09
N SER A 100 -4.43 7.96 -10.53
CA SER A 100 -4.12 8.14 -11.95
C SER A 100 -3.96 6.82 -12.70
N GLN A 101 -3.32 5.82 -12.09
CA GLN A 101 -3.18 4.49 -12.70
C GLN A 101 -4.53 3.79 -12.84
N LYS A 102 -5.41 3.90 -11.84
CA LYS A 102 -6.77 3.36 -11.89
C LYS A 102 -7.60 4.05 -12.98
N GLU A 103 -7.49 5.38 -13.09
CA GLU A 103 -8.21 6.18 -14.08
C GLU A 103 -7.74 5.85 -15.50
N ILE A 104 -6.42 5.86 -15.74
CA ILE A 104 -5.83 5.48 -17.03
C ILE A 104 -6.27 4.07 -17.41
N PHE A 105 -6.18 3.10 -16.49
CA PHE A 105 -6.63 1.74 -16.78
C PHE A 105 -8.12 1.68 -17.11
N SER A 106 -8.98 2.36 -16.34
CA SER A 106 -10.43 2.39 -16.59
C SER A 106 -10.74 2.97 -17.97
N ARG A 107 -10.12 4.11 -18.30
CA ARG A 107 -10.29 4.78 -19.59
C ARG A 107 -9.77 3.95 -20.76
N LEU A 108 -8.60 3.32 -20.59
CA LEU A 108 -7.97 2.55 -21.66
C LEU A 108 -8.60 1.18 -21.85
N PHE A 109 -9.14 0.53 -20.82
CA PHE A 109 -9.54 -0.88 -20.92
C PHE A 109 -10.99 -1.16 -20.56
N THR A 110 -11.72 -0.19 -19.98
CA THR A 110 -13.08 -0.41 -19.46
C THR A 110 -14.13 0.47 -20.13
N GLU A 111 -13.79 1.69 -20.56
CA GLU A 111 -14.72 2.66 -21.17
C GLU A 111 -14.64 2.75 -22.71
N ARG A 112 -14.25 1.67 -23.40
CA ARG A 112 -14.23 1.66 -24.88
C ARG A 112 -15.56 1.15 -25.44
N PRO A 113 -16.34 1.98 -26.17
CA PRO A 113 -17.48 1.48 -26.92
C PRO A 113 -17.09 0.70 -28.19
N TYR A 114 -15.86 0.84 -28.72
CA TYR A 114 -15.41 0.15 -29.94
C TYR A 114 -13.94 -0.30 -29.89
N VAL A 115 -13.78 -1.62 -30.07
CA VAL A 115 -12.67 -2.49 -30.51
C VAL A 115 -11.20 -2.05 -30.32
N ASN A 116 -10.44 -2.99 -29.75
CA ASN A 116 -9.00 -3.03 -29.57
C ASN A 116 -8.20 -2.79 -30.86
N ASN A 117 -7.48 -1.68 -30.95
CA ASN A 117 -6.19 -1.62 -31.65
C ASN A 117 -5.12 -1.15 -30.65
N ILE A 118 -4.12 -1.99 -30.44
CA ILE A 118 -3.09 -1.84 -29.40
C ILE A 118 -2.26 -0.57 -29.63
N GLU A 119 -2.07 -0.18 -30.90
CA GLU A 119 -1.32 1.02 -31.31
C GLU A 119 -1.89 2.33 -30.74
N SER A 120 -3.22 2.48 -30.73
CA SER A 120 -3.87 3.71 -30.24
C SER A 120 -3.79 3.87 -28.72
N THR A 121 -3.48 2.78 -28.01
CA THR A 121 -3.36 2.75 -26.53
C THR A 121 -1.98 3.24 -26.09
N ALA A 122 -0.93 2.83 -26.80
CA ALA A 122 0.45 3.23 -26.52
C ALA A 122 0.64 4.75 -26.67
N ALA A 123 0.07 5.35 -27.72
CA ALA A 123 0.12 6.80 -27.94
C ALA A 123 -0.56 7.60 -26.82
N LEU A 124 -1.68 7.11 -26.26
CA LEU A 124 -2.35 7.77 -25.13
C LEU A 124 -1.50 7.70 -23.85
N ILE A 125 -0.85 6.55 -23.59
CA ILE A 125 0.02 6.38 -22.42
C ILE A 125 1.20 7.37 -22.46
N GLU A 126 1.84 7.55 -23.62
CA GLU A 126 2.92 8.53 -23.77
C GLU A 126 2.45 9.95 -23.49
N VAL A 127 1.31 10.37 -24.05
CA VAL A 127 0.74 11.71 -23.82
C VAL A 127 0.39 11.95 -22.35
N PHE A 128 -0.13 10.96 -21.62
CA PHE A 128 -0.43 11.11 -20.19
C PHE A 128 0.83 11.14 -19.32
N CYS A 129 1.82 10.30 -19.62
CA CYS A 129 3.10 10.28 -18.89
C CYS A 129 3.89 11.58 -19.07
N SER A 130 3.81 12.22 -20.23
CA SER A 130 4.46 13.52 -20.47
C SER A 130 3.81 14.70 -19.74
N ASN A 131 2.52 14.60 -19.39
CA ASN A 131 1.76 15.67 -18.73
C ASN A 131 1.64 15.52 -17.21
N GLY A 132 2.19 14.44 -16.64
CA GLY A 132 2.11 14.12 -15.20
C GLY A 132 3.33 14.50 -14.35
N SER A 133 4.26 15.32 -14.87
CA SER A 133 5.43 15.77 -14.11
C SER A 133 5.12 17.05 -13.32
N TYR A 134 4.74 16.88 -12.06
CA TYR A 134 4.90 17.88 -11.00
C TYR A 134 5.58 17.23 -9.79
#